data_AF-A0A1R0WGM9-F1
#
_entry.id   AF-A0A1R0WGM9-F1
#
_cell.length_a   1.000
_cell.length_b   1.000
_cell.length_c   1.000
_cell.angle_alpha   90.00
_cell.angle_beta   90.00
_cell.angle_gamma   90.00
#
_symmetry.space_group_name_H-M   'P 1'
#
loop_
_entity.id
_entity.type
_entity.pdbx_description
1 polymer ?
#
loop_
_entity_poly.entity_id
_entity_poly.type
_entity_poly.pdbx_seq_one_letter_code
_entity_poly.pdbx_strand_id
1 'polypeptide(L)'
;MRSITMMDCPDIADWIRPGEMLFTTAFLIKDCPGKAIELLQKLCERKSSGLGIKLGRFWSQIPQELIDEADRLQFPLIENTFMNMVKEL
;
A
#
# COMPACT_ATOMS: atom_id res chain seq x y z
N MET A 1 14.72 2.47 1.99
CA MET A 1 13.54 3.35 2.05
C MET A 1 14.02 4.78 2.22
N ARG A 2 13.71 5.68 1.27
CA ARG A 2 14.13 7.09 1.30
C ARG A 2 13.05 8.03 1.86
N SER A 3 11.79 7.73 1.56
CA SER A 3 10.60 8.50 1.95
C SER A 3 9.37 7.59 1.94
N ILE A 4 8.28 8.08 2.55
CA ILE A 4 6.96 7.45 2.54
C ILE A 4 6.02 8.41 1.82
N THR A 5 5.27 7.89 0.86
CA THR A 5 4.22 8.61 0.11
C THR A 5 2.86 8.07 0.52
N MET A 6 1.93 8.95 0.88
CA MET A 6 0.55 8.56 1.19
C MET A 6 -0.31 8.56 -0.06
N MET A 7 -1.20 7.58 -0.18
CA MET A 7 -2.17 7.48 -1.27
C MET A 7 -3.47 8.20 -0.91
N ASP A 8 -3.72 9.31 -1.58
CA ASP A 8 -4.96 10.10 -1.58
C ASP A 8 -5.74 9.99 -2.90
N CYS A 9 -5.05 9.64 -4.00
CA CYS A 9 -5.63 9.27 -5.29
C CYS A 9 -4.91 8.06 -5.93
N PRO A 10 -5.56 7.28 -6.82
CA PRO A 10 -4.94 6.06 -7.39
C PRO A 10 -3.75 6.33 -8.31
N ASP A 11 -3.74 7.50 -8.97
CA ASP A 11 -2.69 7.93 -9.90
C ASP A 11 -1.39 8.33 -9.19
N ILE A 12 -1.36 8.49 -7.87
CA ILE A 12 -0.10 8.74 -7.14
C ILE A 12 0.93 7.62 -7.37
N ALA A 13 0.46 6.39 -7.62
CA ALA A 13 1.30 5.26 -7.95
C ALA A 13 2.08 5.47 -9.27
N ASP A 14 1.63 6.37 -10.15
CA ASP A 14 2.37 6.78 -11.35
C ASP A 14 3.56 7.71 -11.08
N TRP A 15 3.61 8.31 -9.89
CA TRP A 15 4.61 9.30 -9.55
C TRP A 15 5.60 8.81 -8.50
N ILE A 16 5.40 7.60 -7.97
CA ILE A 16 6.29 7.04 -6.97
C ILE A 16 7.71 6.88 -7.53
N ARG A 17 8.70 7.32 -6.76
CA ARG A 17 10.10 7.22 -7.16
C ARG A 17 10.71 5.91 -6.67
N PRO A 18 11.75 5.40 -7.36
CA PRO A 18 12.50 4.24 -6.89
C PRO A 18 12.98 4.39 -5.44
N GLY A 19 12.72 3.39 -4.61
CA GLY A 19 13.10 3.34 -3.20
C GLY A 19 12.17 4.10 -2.23
N GLU A 20 11.06 4.67 -2.72
CA GLU A 20 9.97 5.20 -1.89
C GLU A 20 8.96 4.10 -1.56
N MET A 21 8.32 4.21 -0.41
CA MET A 21 7.25 3.31 0.01
C MET A 21 5.90 3.99 -0.17
N LEU A 22 4.89 3.30 -0.71
CA LEU A 22 3.52 3.79 -0.72
C LEU A 22 2.78 3.34 0.53
N PHE A 23 1.99 4.22 1.15
CA PHE A 23 1.14 3.90 2.29
C PHE A 23 -0.32 4.28 2.00
N THR A 24 -1.26 3.38 2.28
CA THR A 24 -2.69 3.60 2.02
C THR A 24 -3.57 3.09 3.16
N THR A 25 -4.79 3.61 3.27
CA THR A 25 -5.86 3.05 4.12
C THR A 25 -6.73 2.03 3.40
N ALA A 26 -6.39 1.71 2.14
CA ALA A 26 -7.18 0.92 1.21
C ALA A 26 -8.52 1.56 0.77
N PHE A 27 -8.86 2.78 1.20
CA PHE A 27 -10.14 3.43 0.87
C PHE A 27 -10.51 3.40 -0.62
N LEU A 28 -9.54 3.69 -1.48
CA LEU A 28 -9.72 3.81 -2.93
C LEU A 28 -9.75 2.46 -3.67
N ILE A 29 -9.36 1.38 -3.00
CA ILE A 29 -9.27 0.02 -3.55
C ILE A 29 -10.17 -0.97 -2.81
N LYS A 30 -10.89 -0.52 -1.77
CA LYS A 30 -11.62 -1.38 -0.84
C LYS A 30 -12.66 -2.30 -1.49
N ASP A 31 -13.31 -1.81 -2.55
CA ASP A 31 -14.40 -2.50 -3.24
C ASP A 31 -13.91 -3.31 -4.47
N CYS A 32 -12.62 -3.25 -4.77
CA CYS A 32 -12.04 -3.89 -5.96
C CYS A 32 -10.66 -4.47 -5.64
N PRO A 33 -10.57 -5.68 -5.05
CA PRO A 33 -9.31 -6.35 -4.73
C PRO A 33 -8.33 -6.44 -5.90
N GLY A 34 -8.84 -6.64 -7.13
CA GLY A 34 -8.01 -6.62 -8.35
C GLY A 34 -7.22 -5.32 -8.55
N LYS A 35 -7.76 -4.16 -8.15
CA LYS A 35 -7.03 -2.88 -8.21
C LYS A 35 -5.86 -2.83 -7.21
N ALA A 36 -5.94 -3.58 -6.12
CA ALA A 36 -4.85 -3.69 -5.16
C ALA A 36 -3.68 -4.49 -5.73
N ILE A 37 -3.99 -5.55 -6.48
CA ILE A 37 -3.01 -6.36 -7.21
C ILE A 37 -2.33 -5.51 -8.28
N GLU A 38 -3.10 -4.80 -9.11
CA GLU A 38 -2.57 -3.87 -10.12
C GLU A 38 -1.67 -2.79 -9.50
N LEU A 39 -2.09 -2.24 -8.36
CA LEU A 39 -1.28 -1.28 -7.61
C LEU A 39 0.05 -1.89 -7.18
N LEU A 40 0.03 -3.08 -6.58
CA LEU A 40 1.23 -3.76 -6.09
C LEU A 40 2.21 -4.10 -7.23
N GLN A 41 1.70 -4.59 -8.37
CA GLN A 41 2.49 -4.83 -9.58
C GLN A 41 3.16 -3.55 -10.08
N LYS A 42 2.39 -2.46 -10.18
CA LYS A 42 2.90 -1.15 -10.62
C LYS A 42 3.96 -0.58 -9.70
N LEU A 43 3.81 -0.74 -8.39
CA LEU A 43 4.81 -0.32 -7.41
C LEU A 43 6.11 -1.12 -7.55
N CYS A 44 6.01 -2.43 -7.78
CA CYS A 44 7.14 -3.29 -8.04
C CYS A 44 7.89 -2.86 -9.32
N GLU A 45 7.17 -2.63 -10.42
CA GLU A 45 7.74 -2.14 -11.70
C GLU A 45 8.51 -0.82 -11.52
N ARG A 46 8.00 0.07 -10.66
CA ARG A 46 8.62 1.38 -10.36
C ARG A 46 9.73 1.30 -9.33
N LYS A 47 10.12 0.09 -8.89
CA LYS A 47 11.16 -0.14 -7.88
C LYS A 47 10.86 0.57 -6.57
N SER A 48 9.56 0.67 -6.20
CA SER A 48 9.16 1.08 -4.87
C SER A 48 9.77 0.15 -3.82
N SER A 49 10.00 0.65 -2.61
CA SER A 49 10.51 -0.17 -1.52
C SER A 49 9.42 -0.99 -0.79
N GLY A 50 8.15 -0.80 -1.11
CA GLY A 50 7.05 -1.58 -0.52
C GLY A 50 5.70 -0.90 -0.56
N LEU A 51 4.67 -1.64 -0.15
CA LEU A 51 3.30 -1.16 0.07
C LEU A 51 2.94 -1.35 1.55
N GLY A 52 2.50 -0.27 2.20
CA GLY A 52 1.94 -0.29 3.54
C GLY A 52 0.44 -0.09 3.51
N ILE A 53 -0.30 -0.93 4.22
CA ILE A 53 -1.76 -0.86 4.30
C ILE A 53 -2.18 -0.70 5.76
N LYS A 54 -2.88 0.40 6.04
CA LYS A 54 -3.53 0.63 7.32
C LYS A 54 -4.86 -0.11 7.37
N LEU A 55 -4.94 -1.11 8.25
CA LEU A 55 -6.16 -1.87 8.49
C LEU A 55 -7.09 -1.13 9.47
N GLY A 56 -8.34 -1.58 9.53
CA GLY A 56 -9.39 -1.05 10.40
C GLY A 56 -10.64 -0.67 9.62
N ARG A 57 -10.75 0.59 9.21
CA ARG A 57 -12.01 1.16 8.67
C ARG A 57 -12.49 0.48 7.38
N PHE A 58 -11.58 0.16 6.46
CA PHE A 58 -11.95 -0.30 5.11
C PHE A 58 -11.65 -1.79 4.91
N TRP A 59 -10.47 -2.24 5.34
CA TRP A 59 -10.14 -3.65 5.40
C TRP A 59 -9.80 -4.03 6.83
N SER A 60 -10.40 -5.12 7.32
CA SER A 60 -10.06 -5.73 8.60
C SER A 60 -8.81 -6.60 8.51
N GLN A 61 -8.51 -7.12 7.32
CA GLN A 61 -7.35 -7.93 6.99
C GLN A 61 -6.95 -7.69 5.53
N ILE A 62 -5.68 -7.91 5.19
CA ILE A 62 -5.24 -7.89 3.80
C ILE A 62 -5.84 -9.10 3.06
N PRO A 63 -6.42 -8.93 1.85
CA PRO A 63 -6.91 -10.06 1.05
C PRO A 63 -5.78 -11.04 0.73
N GLN A 64 -6.04 -12.35 0.86
CA GLN A 64 -5.02 -13.39 0.63
C GLN A 64 -4.38 -13.31 -0.76
N GLU A 65 -5.16 -13.03 -1.80
CA GLU A 65 -4.66 -12.87 -3.17
C GLU A 65 -3.60 -11.77 -3.31
N LEU A 66 -3.69 -10.71 -2.49
CA LEU A 66 -2.70 -9.64 -2.48
C LEU A 66 -1.40 -10.07 -1.77
N ILE A 67 -1.51 -10.91 -0.73
CA ILE A 67 -0.37 -11.51 -0.04
C ILE A 67 0.37 -12.46 -0.98
N ASP A 68 -0.38 -13.35 -1.64
CA ASP A 68 0.18 -14.32 -2.58
C ASP A 68 0.92 -13.63 -3.74
N GLU A 69 0.37 -12.52 -4.24
CA GLU A 69 1.02 -11.72 -5.28
C GLU A 69 2.28 -11.00 -4.77
N ALA A 70 2.24 -10.46 -3.54
CA ALA A 70 3.41 -9.84 -2.92
C ALA A 70 4.56 -10.85 -2.76
N ASP A 71 4.25 -12.07 -2.31
CA ASP A 71 5.22 -13.16 -2.19
C ASP A 71 5.79 -13.56 -3.55
N ARG A 72 4.93 -13.70 -4.58
CA ARG A 72 5.34 -14.01 -5.96
C ARG A 72 6.30 -12.96 -6.51
N LEU A 73 6.04 -11.68 -6.23
CA LEU A 73 6.88 -10.56 -6.67
C LEU A 73 8.09 -10.33 -5.75
N GLN A 74 8.20 -11.04 -4.62
CA GLN A 74 9.18 -10.78 -3.56
C GLN A 74 9.12 -9.31 -3.11
N PHE A 75 7.91 -8.74 -3.06
CA PHE A 75 7.66 -7.33 -2.82
C PHE A 75 7.20 -7.08 -1.37
N PRO A 76 7.85 -6.17 -0.62
CA PRO A 76 7.46 -5.92 0.77
C PRO A 76 6.02 -5.38 0.90
N LEU A 77 5.17 -6.14 1.58
CA LEU A 77 3.82 -5.76 1.98
C LEU A 77 3.72 -5.71 3.50
N ILE A 78 3.33 -4.56 4.05
CA ILE A 78 3.29 -4.32 5.49
C ILE A 78 1.87 -3.95 5.90
N GLU A 79 1.30 -4.70 6.85
CA GLU A 79 0.10 -4.27 7.56
C GLU A 79 0.45 -3.40 8.76
N ASN A 80 -0.37 -2.39 9.03
CA ASN A 80 -0.31 -1.65 10.28
C ASN A 80 -1.72 -1.37 10.83
N THR A 81 -2.03 -1.97 11.98
CA THR A 81 -3.29 -1.77 12.71
C THR A 81 -3.19 -0.63 13.74
N PHE A 82 -1.98 -0.11 14.02
CA PHE A 82 -1.77 0.83 15.10
C PHE A 82 -1.98 2.29 14.67
N MET A 83 -2.88 3.00 15.36
CA MET A 83 -3.07 4.44 15.26
C MET A 83 -3.00 5.06 16.66
N ASN A 84 -1.84 5.60 17.04
CA ASN A 84 -1.76 6.54 18.16
C ASN A 84 -1.56 7.95 17.60
N MET A 85 -2.50 8.83 17.93
CA MET A 85 -2.37 10.27 17.70
C MET A 85 -1.59 10.85 18.88
N VAL A 86 -0.36 11.30 18.63
CA VAL A 86 0.55 11.78 19.70
C VAL A 86 0.35 13.27 20.03
N LYS A 87 -0.29 14.05 19.15
CA LYS A 87 -0.89 15.38 19.39
C LYS A 87 -1.47 15.95 18.09
N GLU A 88 -2.55 16.71 18.19
CA GLU A 88 -2.91 17.76 17.21
C GLU A 88 -2.26 19.07 17.69
N LEU A 89 -1.69 19.86 16.78
CA LEU A 89 -1.25 21.24 17.06
C LEU A 89 -2.44 22.19 16.95
#